data_AF-Q9GN19-F1
#
_entry.id   AF-Q9GN19-F1
#
_cell.length_a   1.000
_cell.length_b   1.000
_cell.length_c   1.000
_cell.angle_alpha   90.00
_cell.angle_beta   90.00
_cell.angle_gamma   90.00
#
_symmetry.space_group_name_H-M   'P 1'
#
loop_
_entity.id
_entity.type
_entity.pdbx_description
1 polymer ?
#
loop_
_entity_poly.entity_id
_entity_poly.type
_entity_poly.pdbx_seq_one_letter_code
_entity_poly.pdbx_strand_id
1 'polypeptide(L)'
;VISMHDGIVLYTTPSITDVLGYPRDMWLGRSFIDFVHLKDRATFASQITTGIPIAESRGSVPKDAKSTFCVMLRRYRGLKSGGFGVIGRPVSYEPFRLGLTFREAPEEARPDNYMVSNGTNMLLVICATPIKSSYKVPDEILSQKSPKFAIRHTATGI
;
A
#
# COMPACT_ATOMS: atom_id res chain seq x y z
N VAL A 1 5.91 -6.42 -0.35
CA VAL A 1 5.90 -7.06 -1.68
C VAL A 1 4.71 -7.98 -1.74
N ILE A 2 3.97 -7.95 -2.83
CA ILE A 2 2.72 -8.67 -3.04
C ILE A 2 2.82 -9.44 -4.36
N SER A 3 2.28 -10.66 -4.38
CA SER A 3 2.06 -11.44 -5.59
C SER A 3 0.90 -10.85 -6.39
N MET A 4 1.10 -10.53 -7.67
CA MET A 4 0.00 -10.03 -8.52
C MET A 4 -0.97 -11.13 -8.95
N HIS A 5 -0.59 -12.40 -8.82
CA HIS A 5 -1.44 -13.54 -9.19
C HIS A 5 -2.64 -13.69 -8.25
N ASP A 6 -2.43 -13.53 -6.94
CA ASP A 6 -3.42 -13.80 -5.89
C ASP A 6 -3.59 -12.64 -4.88
N GLY A 7 -2.80 -11.56 -5.01
CA GLY A 7 -2.86 -10.41 -4.12
C GLY A 7 -2.30 -10.67 -2.71
N ILE A 8 -1.58 -11.78 -2.52
CA ILE A 8 -1.03 -12.20 -1.23
C ILE A 8 0.27 -11.45 -0.92
N VAL A 9 0.42 -11.01 0.33
CA VAL A 9 1.67 -10.39 0.82
C VAL A 9 2.74 -11.47 0.98
N LEU A 10 3.83 -11.31 0.23
CA LEU A 10 4.99 -12.21 0.24
C LEU A 10 6.10 -11.73 1.18
N TYR A 11 6.19 -10.41 1.39
CA TYR A 11 7.24 -9.81 2.22
C TYR A 11 6.81 -8.46 2.80
N THR A 12 7.23 -8.19 4.03
CA THR A 12 7.06 -6.92 4.75
C THR A 12 8.41 -6.45 5.30
N THR A 13 8.59 -5.14 5.38
CA THR A 13 9.77 -4.57 6.05
C THR A 13 9.60 -4.63 7.57
N PRO A 14 10.69 -4.77 8.35
CA PRO A 14 10.63 -4.76 9.83
C PRO A 14 9.92 -3.55 10.44
N SER A 15 9.94 -2.41 9.73
CA SER A 15 9.26 -1.17 10.14
C SER A 15 7.74 -1.30 10.30
N ILE A 16 7.12 -2.36 9.79
CA ILE A 16 5.67 -2.60 9.96
C ILE A 16 5.26 -2.69 11.44
N THR A 17 6.16 -3.17 12.30
CA THR A 17 5.95 -3.25 13.74
C THR A 17 5.90 -1.87 14.38
N ASP A 18 6.82 -0.98 14.03
CA ASP A 18 6.87 0.36 14.61
C ASP A 18 5.77 1.26 14.05
N VAL A 19 5.44 1.09 12.77
CA VAL A 19 4.53 1.98 12.04
C VAL A 19 3.06 1.58 12.26
N LEU A 20 2.70 0.31 12.09
CA LEU A 20 1.31 -0.16 12.20
C LEU A 20 1.04 -1.05 13.42
N GLY A 21 2.09 -1.47 14.14
CA GLY A 21 1.98 -2.32 15.32
C GLY A 21 1.97 -3.82 15.04
N TYR A 22 2.05 -4.26 13.77
CA TYR A 22 1.96 -5.68 13.44
C TYR A 22 3.26 -6.42 13.75
N PRO A 23 3.20 -7.67 14.22
CA PRO A 23 4.33 -8.59 14.14
C PRO A 23 4.79 -8.75 12.69
N ARG A 24 6.10 -8.93 12.48
CA ARG A 24 6.73 -8.97 11.14
C ARG A 24 6.02 -9.93 10.18
N ASP A 25 5.68 -11.11 10.67
CA ASP A 25 5.17 -12.19 9.83
C ASP A 25 3.64 -12.20 9.70
N MET A 26 2.92 -11.34 10.44
CA MET A 26 1.46 -11.41 10.53
C MET A 26 0.73 -11.10 9.22
N TRP A 27 1.36 -10.33 8.33
CA TRP A 27 0.79 -10.04 7.01
C TRP A 27 1.14 -11.11 5.98
N LEU A 28 2.20 -11.91 6.21
CA LEU A 28 2.65 -12.90 5.24
C LEU A 28 1.55 -13.94 5.01
N GLY A 29 1.33 -14.29 3.74
CA GLY A 29 0.29 -15.25 3.35
C GLY A 29 -1.14 -14.69 3.41
N ARG A 30 -1.33 -13.41 3.74
CA ARG A 30 -2.65 -12.76 3.78
C ARG A 30 -2.83 -11.79 2.62
N SER A 31 -4.09 -11.55 2.25
CA SER A 31 -4.42 -10.58 1.21
C SER A 31 -4.13 -9.16 1.70
N PHE A 32 -3.45 -8.34 0.88
CA PHE A 32 -3.14 -6.96 1.26
C PHE A 32 -4.39 -6.12 1.55
N ILE A 33 -5.48 -6.35 0.81
CA ILE A 33 -6.72 -5.59 0.95
C ILE A 33 -7.43 -5.81 2.30
N ASP A 34 -7.09 -6.86 3.05
CA ASP A 34 -7.58 -7.06 4.43
C ASP A 34 -7.16 -5.95 5.38
N PHE A 35 -6.04 -5.29 5.06
CA PHE A 35 -5.48 -4.22 5.87
C PHE A 35 -5.84 -2.83 5.33
N VAL A 36 -6.47 -2.75 4.17
CA VAL A 36 -6.96 -1.50 3.56
C VAL A 36 -8.40 -1.25 4.02
N HIS A 37 -8.69 -0.01 4.43
CA HIS A 37 -10.04 0.41 4.78
C HIS A 37 -11.02 0.17 3.61
N LEU A 38 -12.23 -0.30 3.90
CA LEU A 38 -13.20 -0.72 2.87
C LEU A 38 -13.47 0.36 1.81
N LYS A 39 -13.56 1.63 2.23
CA LYS A 39 -13.80 2.77 1.32
C LYS A 39 -12.67 3.00 0.31
N ASP A 40 -11.45 2.56 0.63
CA ASP A 40 -10.27 2.86 -0.18
C ASP A 40 -9.90 1.68 -1.10
N ARG A 41 -10.57 0.52 -0.94
CA ARG A 41 -10.30 -0.68 -1.74
C ARG A 41 -10.57 -0.47 -3.22
N ALA A 42 -11.62 0.28 -3.57
CA ALA A 42 -11.95 0.59 -4.95
C ALA A 42 -10.87 1.47 -5.61
N THR A 43 -10.39 2.50 -4.89
CA THR A 43 -9.28 3.35 -5.32
C THR A 43 -8.01 2.53 -5.51
N PHE A 44 -7.70 1.64 -4.56
CA PHE A 44 -6.55 0.75 -4.65
C PHE A 44 -6.60 -0.15 -5.90
N ALA A 45 -7.75 -0.77 -6.17
CA ALA A 45 -7.95 -1.61 -7.35
C ALA A 45 -7.75 -0.81 -8.66
N SER A 46 -8.33 0.39 -8.73
CA SER A 46 -8.17 1.29 -9.88
C SER A 46 -6.69 1.63 -10.13
N GLN A 47 -5.95 1.99 -9.08
CA GLN A 47 -4.52 2.33 -9.16
C GLN A 47 -3.65 1.17 -9.64
N ILE A 48 -4.00 -0.05 -9.26
CA ILE A 48 -3.32 -1.24 -9.77
C ILE A 48 -3.60 -1.41 -11.25
N THR A 49 -4.87 -1.40 -11.67
CA THR A 49 -5.26 -1.65 -13.07
C THR A 49 -4.67 -0.62 -14.03
N THR A 50 -4.62 0.66 -13.64
CA THR A 50 -3.99 1.71 -14.46
C THR A 50 -2.47 1.62 -14.47
N GLY A 51 -1.86 1.11 -13.40
CA GLY A 51 -0.41 1.03 -13.25
C GLY A 51 0.22 -0.24 -13.85
N ILE A 52 -0.55 -1.29 -14.13
CA ILE A 52 -0.06 -2.47 -14.83
C ILE A 52 0.30 -2.04 -16.27
N PRO A 53 1.56 -2.18 -16.71
CA PRO A 53 1.90 -1.96 -18.10
C PRO A 53 1.18 -3.03 -18.95
N ILE A 54 0.11 -2.62 -19.64
CA ILE A 54 -0.53 -3.45 -20.65
C ILE A 54 0.53 -3.65 -21.75
N ALA A 55 0.83 -4.91 -22.08
CA ALA A 55 1.80 -5.26 -23.10
C ALA A 55 1.27 -4.89 -24.49
N GLU A 56 1.28 -3.61 -24.84
CA GLU A 56 1.02 -3.14 -26.20
C GLU A 56 2.17 -2.24 -26.68
N SER A 57 2.88 -2.77 -27.68
CA SER A 57 3.81 -2.11 -28.61
C SER A 57 5.04 -1.38 -28.05
N ARG A 58 6.19 -1.87 -28.54
CA ARG A 58 7.51 -1.23 -28.48
C ARG A 58 7.44 0.18 -29.08
N GLY A 59 7.27 1.20 -28.26
CA GLY A 59 7.34 2.58 -28.70
C GLY A 59 7.34 3.56 -27.54
N SER A 60 8.51 4.15 -27.26
CA SER A 60 8.74 5.36 -26.44
C SER A 60 8.25 5.34 -24.98
N VAL A 61 9.23 5.26 -24.06
CA VAL A 61 9.08 5.44 -22.60
C VAL A 61 8.45 6.81 -22.25
N PRO A 62 7.80 6.93 -21.08
CA PRO A 62 8.46 7.79 -20.10
C PRO A 62 8.44 7.23 -18.67
N LYS A 63 9.64 7.00 -18.15
CA LYS A 63 10.12 7.55 -16.87
C LYS A 63 9.19 7.34 -15.66
N ASP A 64 9.41 6.25 -14.93
CA ASP A 64 9.27 6.17 -13.47
C ASP A 64 8.00 6.86 -12.90
N ALA A 65 6.85 6.62 -13.55
CA ALA A 65 5.55 7.13 -13.11
C ALA A 65 5.12 6.31 -11.89
N LYS A 66 5.78 6.54 -10.76
CA LYS A 66 5.35 6.07 -9.45
C LYS A 66 3.99 6.70 -9.18
N SER A 67 2.91 5.99 -9.49
CA SER A 67 1.58 6.40 -9.09
C SER A 67 1.54 6.37 -7.57
N THR A 68 1.20 7.52 -6.98
CA THR A 68 1.02 7.63 -5.54
C THR A 68 -0.38 8.09 -5.22
N PHE A 69 -0.99 7.47 -4.22
CA PHE A 69 -2.32 7.80 -3.74
C PHE A 69 -2.39 7.55 -2.23
N CYS A 70 -3.45 8.02 -1.62
CA CYS A 70 -3.65 7.93 -0.18
C CYS A 70 -4.66 6.83 0.14
N VAL A 71 -4.38 6.03 1.17
CA VAL A 71 -5.32 5.05 1.75
C VAL A 71 -5.21 5.05 3.26
N MET A 72 -6.23 4.53 3.92
CA MET A 72 -6.24 4.24 5.34
C MET A 72 -5.85 2.77 5.58
N LEU A 73 -4.74 2.55 6.29
CA LEU A 73 -4.27 1.21 6.66
C LEU A 73 -4.66 0.89 8.11
N ARG A 74 -5.17 -0.32 8.32
CA ARG A 74 -5.63 -0.82 9.62
C ARG A 74 -4.46 -0.96 10.58
N ARG A 75 -4.55 -0.43 11.80
CA ARG A 75 -3.57 -0.72 12.85
C ARG A 75 -3.81 -2.07 13.53
N TYR A 76 -2.73 -2.68 13.97
CA TYR A 76 -2.81 -3.88 14.79
C TYR A 76 -3.41 -3.57 16.16
N ARG A 77 -4.39 -4.38 16.58
CA ARG A 77 -4.98 -4.32 17.92
C ARG A 77 -4.10 -5.11 18.90
N GLY A 78 -2.89 -4.61 19.16
CA GLY A 78 -1.91 -5.30 20.00
C GLY A 78 -2.14 -5.16 21.50
N LEU A 79 -1.61 -6.11 22.26
CA LEU A 79 -1.64 -6.14 23.73
C LEU A 79 -0.95 -4.92 24.36
N LYS A 80 0.17 -4.47 23.74
CA LYS A 80 1.10 -3.46 24.29
C LYS A 80 0.45 -2.10 24.59
N SER A 81 -0.65 -1.75 23.92
CA SER A 81 -1.30 -0.44 24.08
C SER A 81 -2.59 -0.47 24.93
N GLY A 82 -2.99 -1.61 25.50
CA GLY A 82 -4.24 -1.65 26.28
C GLY A 82 -4.63 -2.94 27.03
N GLY A 83 -3.69 -3.86 27.31
CA GLY A 83 -3.96 -5.07 28.11
C GLY A 83 -4.54 -6.26 27.32
N PHE A 84 -5.06 -7.27 28.03
CA PHE A 84 -5.45 -8.58 27.46
C PHE A 84 -6.79 -8.63 26.70
N GLY A 85 -7.66 -7.62 26.88
CA GLY A 85 -8.96 -7.53 26.21
C GLY A 85 -8.88 -7.01 24.78
N VAL A 86 -8.50 -7.86 23.82
CA VAL A 86 -8.37 -7.47 22.39
C VAL A 86 -9.71 -7.52 21.64
N ILE A 87 -10.63 -8.40 22.05
CA ILE A 87 -11.86 -8.74 21.32
C ILE A 87 -12.87 -7.58 21.26
N GLY A 88 -12.82 -6.61 22.18
CA GLY A 88 -13.75 -5.46 22.23
C GLY A 88 -13.21 -4.13 21.71
N ARG A 89 -11.96 -4.05 21.25
CA ARG A 89 -11.39 -2.75 20.82
C ARG A 89 -11.93 -2.32 19.47
N PRO A 90 -12.13 -1.03 19.19
CA PRO A 90 -12.50 -0.55 17.85
C PRO A 90 -11.37 -0.79 16.84
N VAL A 91 -11.70 -0.86 15.54
CA VAL A 91 -10.67 -0.94 14.48
C VAL A 91 -10.22 0.49 14.23
N SER A 92 -8.94 0.79 14.46
CA SER A 92 -8.37 2.07 14.05
C SER A 92 -7.63 1.92 12.72
N TYR A 93 -7.63 3.00 11.95
CA TYR A 93 -6.90 3.13 10.71
C TYR A 93 -6.07 4.40 10.74
N GLU A 94 -4.93 4.38 10.06
CA GLU A 94 -4.05 5.54 9.90
C GLU A 94 -3.82 5.86 8.42
N PRO A 95 -3.63 7.13 8.05
CA PRO A 95 -3.45 7.54 6.66
C PRO A 95 -2.03 7.27 6.17
N PHE A 96 -1.92 6.67 4.98
CA PHE A 96 -0.66 6.40 4.29
C PHE A 96 -0.72 6.88 2.86
N ARG A 97 0.40 7.43 2.39
CA ARG A 97 0.67 7.60 0.96
C ARG A 97 1.33 6.32 0.46
N LEU A 98 0.66 5.62 -0.45
CA LEU A 98 1.21 4.46 -1.13
C LEU A 98 1.89 4.90 -2.42
N GLY A 99 3.07 4.35 -2.68
CA GLY A 99 3.70 4.34 -4.00
C GLY A 99 3.78 2.91 -4.52
N LEU A 100 3.30 2.70 -5.74
CA LEU A 100 3.30 1.39 -6.38
C LEU A 100 4.48 1.24 -7.34
N THR A 101 5.04 0.04 -7.41
CA THR A 101 6.07 -0.30 -8.39
C THR A 101 5.89 -1.76 -8.79
N PHE A 102 5.66 -1.99 -10.08
CA PHE A 102 5.55 -3.34 -10.64
C PHE A 102 6.94 -3.84 -11.01
N ARG A 103 7.23 -5.11 -10.67
CA ARG A 103 8.49 -5.77 -10.99
C ARG A 103 8.21 -7.18 -11.47
N GLU A 104 9.02 -7.67 -12.40
CA GLU A 104 9.01 -9.09 -12.75
C GLU A 104 9.69 -9.88 -11.62
N ALA A 105 9.11 -11.03 -11.23
CA ALA A 105 9.77 -11.94 -10.32
C ALA A 105 10.99 -12.54 -11.01
N PRO A 106 12.11 -12.76 -10.29
CA PRO A 106 13.21 -13.53 -10.83
C PRO A 106 12.73 -14.93 -11.25
N GLU A 107 13.24 -15.41 -12.38
CA GLU A 107 12.95 -16.75 -12.88
C GLU A 107 13.58 -17.78 -11.92
N GLU A 108 12.79 -18.27 -10.98
CA GLU A 108 13.22 -19.36 -10.12
C GLU A 108 13.04 -20.67 -10.88
N ALA A 109 14.14 -21.39 -11.12
CA ALA A 109 14.14 -22.73 -11.70
C ALA A 109 13.39 -23.68 -10.76
N ARG A 110 12.07 -23.81 -10.96
CA ARG A 110 11.26 -24.81 -10.25
C ARG A 110 11.57 -26.20 -10.84
N PRO A 111 12.02 -27.17 -10.04
CA PRO A 111 11.94 -28.56 -10.44
C PRO A 111 10.46 -28.98 -10.41
N ASP A 112 10.06 -29.69 -11.45
CA ASP A 112 8.86 -30.50 -11.58
C ASP A 112 7.52 -29.81 -11.96
N ASN A 113 7.28 -29.81 -13.27
CA ASN A 113 6.04 -30.25 -13.94
C ASN A 113 4.73 -30.17 -13.14
N TYR A 114 4.10 -29.00 -13.13
CA TYR A 114 2.64 -28.92 -13.27
C TYR A 114 2.34 -27.79 -14.24
N MET A 115 1.73 -28.14 -15.38
CA MET A 115 1.31 -27.17 -16.38
C MET A 115 0.26 -26.23 -15.80
N VAL A 116 0.65 -24.99 -15.49
CA VAL A 116 -0.24 -23.83 -15.59
C VAL A 116 0.58 -22.68 -16.19
N SER A 117 0.28 -22.42 -17.46
CA SER A 117 0.52 -21.23 -18.29
C SER A 117 1.53 -20.17 -17.82
N ASN A 118 2.60 -19.99 -18.61
CA ASN A 118 3.16 -18.77 -19.20
C ASN A 118 2.62 -17.38 -18.77
N GLY A 119 2.42 -17.13 -17.48
CA GLY A 119 2.18 -15.82 -16.91
C GLY A 119 3.50 -15.29 -16.35
N THR A 120 3.99 -14.16 -16.87
CA THR A 120 5.05 -13.41 -16.20
C THR A 120 4.65 -13.23 -14.74
N ASN A 121 5.43 -13.79 -13.82
CA ASN A 121 5.10 -13.75 -12.40
C ASN A 121 5.38 -12.33 -11.89
N MET A 122 4.41 -11.44 -12.00
CA MET A 122 4.57 -10.04 -11.62
C MET A 122 4.45 -9.88 -10.09
N LEU A 123 5.31 -9.03 -9.54
CA LEU A 123 5.33 -8.60 -8.16
C LEU A 123 4.91 -7.13 -8.07
N LEU A 124 4.11 -6.82 -7.07
CA LEU A 124 3.79 -5.45 -6.68
C LEU A 124 4.59 -5.08 -5.43
N VAL A 125 5.48 -4.10 -5.60
CA VAL A 125 6.21 -3.47 -4.49
C VAL A 125 5.44 -2.22 -4.08
N ILE A 126 4.98 -2.21 -2.82
CA ILE A 126 4.30 -1.06 -2.22
C ILE A 126 5.25 -0.40 -1.23
N CYS A 127 5.46 0.90 -1.40
CA CYS A 127 6.07 1.76 -0.39
C CYS A 127 4.97 2.55 0.32
N ALA A 128 4.78 2.34 1.63
CA ALA A 128 3.78 3.04 2.42
C ALA A 128 4.45 4.08 3.33
N THR A 129 4.16 5.37 3.11
CA THR A 129 4.67 6.46 3.94
C THR A 129 3.54 7.02 4.82
N PRO A 130 3.68 7.05 6.16
CA PRO A 130 2.63 7.59 7.04
C PRO A 130 2.44 9.08 6.79
N ILE A 131 1.18 9.52 6.78
CA ILE A 131 0.80 10.93 6.69
C ILE A 131 0.51 11.43 8.10
N LYS A 132 1.21 12.49 8.54
CA LYS A 132 1.04 13.08 9.87
C LYS A 132 0.41 14.46 9.75
N SER A 133 -0.32 14.87 10.78
CA SER A 133 -0.80 16.23 10.91
C SER A 133 0.37 17.22 10.90
N SER A 134 0.23 18.31 10.15
CA SER A 134 1.17 19.44 10.22
C SER A 134 0.97 20.27 11.49
N TYR A 135 -0.16 20.11 12.17
CA TYR A 135 -0.49 20.75 13.45
C TYR A 135 -0.09 19.85 14.61
N LYS A 136 0.55 20.44 15.62
CA LYS A 136 1.03 19.81 16.85
C LYS A 136 -0.05 19.69 17.91
N VAL A 137 -0.94 20.68 17.99
CA VAL A 137 -2.03 20.75 18.97
C VAL A 137 -3.37 21.09 18.29
N PRO A 138 -4.51 20.71 18.90
CA PRO A 138 -5.81 21.20 18.46
C PRO A 138 -5.83 22.72 18.41
N ASP A 139 -6.48 23.28 17.39
CA ASP A 139 -6.64 24.73 17.18
C ASP A 139 -5.32 25.53 17.10
N GLU A 140 -4.20 24.88 16.74
CA GLU A 140 -2.93 25.57 16.54
C GLU A 140 -3.03 26.60 15.40
N ILE A 141 -2.87 27.87 15.75
CA ILE A 141 -2.80 28.96 14.78
C ILE A 141 -1.35 29.08 14.30
N LEU A 142 -1.08 28.57 13.09
CA LEU A 142 0.21 28.74 12.43
C LEU A 142 0.40 30.22 12.04
N SER A 143 1.24 30.94 12.80
CA SER A 143 1.46 32.37 12.60
C SER A 143 2.31 32.70 11.35
N GLN A 144 1.94 33.82 10.70
CA GLN A 144 2.55 34.57 9.59
C GLN A 144 2.38 34.14 8.13
N LYS A 145 1.97 32.92 7.79
CA LYS A 145 1.49 32.61 6.44
C LYS A 145 0.30 31.69 6.55
N SER A 146 -0.90 32.21 6.27
CA SER A 146 -2.07 31.36 6.09
C SER A 146 -1.71 30.21 5.15
N PRO A 147 -1.98 28.94 5.50
CA PRO A 147 -1.73 27.83 4.60
C PRO A 147 -2.53 28.09 3.33
N LYS A 148 -1.83 28.34 2.22
CA LYS A 148 -2.46 28.48 0.92
C LYS A 148 -2.88 27.09 0.48
N PHE A 149 -4.15 26.77 0.69
CA PHE A 149 -4.75 25.60 0.08
C PHE A 149 -4.79 25.85 -1.43
N ALA A 150 -3.96 25.10 -2.15
CA ALA A 150 -3.98 25.09 -3.61
C ALA A 150 -4.57 23.74 -4.04
N ILE A 151 -5.64 23.80 -4.82
CA ILE A 151 -6.15 22.62 -5.52
C ILE A 151 -5.31 22.48 -6.78
N ARG A 152 -4.50 21.42 -6.87
CA ARG A 152 -3.79 21.09 -8.10
C ARG A 152 -4.62 20.04 -8.84
N HIS A 153 -5.19 20.43 -9.98
CA HIS A 153 -5.81 19.47 -10.89
C HIS A 153 -4.69 18.65 -11.55
N THR A 154 -4.62 17.37 -11.22
CA THR A 154 -3.86 16.37 -11.98
C THR A 154 -4.78 15.85 -13.09
N ALA A 155 -4.34 15.93 -14.35
CA ALA A 155 -5.11 15.45 -15.50
C ALA A 155 -5.45 13.95 -15.42
N THR A 156 -4.78 13.22 -14.53
CA THR A 156 -4.99 11.79 -14.26
C THR A 156 -6.20 11.50 -13.36
N GLY A 157 -6.89 12.50 -12.82
CA GLY A 157 -8.21 12.33 -12.17
C GLY A 157 -8.22 11.45 -10.90
N ILE A 158 -7.08 11.31 -10.22
CA ILE A 158 -6.90 10.52 -9.00
C ILE A 158 -6.56 11.45 -7.84
#